data_AF-A0A3D5VF30-F1
#
_entry.id   AF-A0A3D5VF30-F1
#
_cell.length_a   1.000
_cell.length_b   1.000
_cell.length_c   1.000
_cell.angle_alpha   90.00
_cell.angle_beta   90.00
_cell.angle_gamma   90.00
#
_symmetry.space_group_name_H-M   'P 1'
#
loop_
_entity.id
_entity.type
_entity.pdbx_description
1 polymer ?
#
loop_
_entity_poly.entity_id
_entity_poly.type
_entity_poly.pdbx_seq_one_letter_code
_entity_poly.pdbx_strand_id
1 'polypeptide(L)'
;PMLSLDNAFSPGELRAFDQRLRRLLDTDPAYVVELKIDGLAVAVEYEDGVFVRGATRGDGRVGEDITANLRTIKAMPLRLPQPVSIRVRGEAFMPRQAFEALNQTREEQGQALFANPRNAAAGSLRQLDPKIAASRRLDLFVYTLEEAREHGRSHWQAMDWLESLGFKVNPLRRRFEDIEAIIQYIEDWRFKRQELPYATDG
;
A
#
# COMPACT_ATOMS: atom_id res chain seq x y z
N PRO A 1 10.73 -2.30 12.58
CA PRO A 1 11.30 -2.41 11.20
C PRO A 1 10.17 -2.64 10.17
N MET A 2 10.33 -2.10 8.96
CA MET A 2 9.48 -2.38 7.79
C MET A 2 10.05 -3.57 7.02
N LEU A 3 9.53 -4.76 7.34
CA LEU A 3 9.94 -6.03 6.74
C LEU A 3 9.43 -6.16 5.29
N SER A 4 10.16 -6.91 4.47
CA SER A 4 9.63 -7.42 3.21
C SER A 4 8.80 -8.68 3.44
N LEU A 5 7.94 -9.00 2.46
CA LEU A 5 7.25 -10.28 2.39
C LEU A 5 8.12 -11.29 1.62
N ASP A 6 8.03 -12.56 2.02
CA ASP A 6 8.50 -13.67 1.19
C ASP A 6 7.58 -13.82 -0.03
N ASN A 7 8.13 -14.31 -1.14
CA ASN A 7 7.38 -14.49 -2.38
C ASN A 7 6.96 -15.95 -2.57
N ALA A 8 5.83 -16.15 -3.24
CA ALA A 8 5.40 -17.43 -3.79
C ALA A 8 5.04 -17.25 -5.27
N PHE A 9 5.55 -18.11 -6.13
CA PHE A 9 5.40 -18.06 -7.58
C PHE A 9 4.62 -19.25 -8.15
N SER A 10 4.20 -20.18 -7.29
CA SER A 10 3.39 -21.33 -7.70
C SER A 10 2.32 -21.70 -6.67
N PRO A 11 1.23 -22.35 -7.10
CA PRO A 11 0.24 -22.92 -6.19
C PRO A 11 0.85 -23.89 -5.16
N GLY A 12 1.90 -24.62 -5.54
CA GLY A 12 2.60 -25.53 -4.63
C GLY A 12 3.29 -24.81 -3.46
N GLU A 13 3.90 -23.64 -3.73
CA GLU A 13 4.53 -22.81 -2.70
C GLU A 13 3.49 -22.20 -1.74
N LEU A 14 2.31 -21.80 -2.26
CA LEU A 14 1.20 -21.32 -1.43
C LEU A 14 0.63 -22.42 -0.52
N ARG A 15 0.45 -23.64 -1.04
CA ARG A 15 0.07 -24.80 -0.21
C ARG A 15 1.12 -25.12 0.84
N ALA A 16 2.40 -25.05 0.49
CA ALA A 16 3.47 -25.26 1.45
C ALA A 16 3.47 -24.17 2.55
N PHE A 17 3.13 -22.93 2.21
CA PHE A 17 2.94 -21.85 3.19
C PHE A 17 1.78 -22.13 4.15
N ASP A 18 0.60 -22.49 3.64
CA ASP A 18 -0.56 -22.88 4.47
C ASP A 18 -0.23 -24.07 5.39
N GLN A 19 0.43 -25.10 4.87
CA GLN A 19 0.88 -26.25 5.67
C GLN A 19 1.84 -25.86 6.79
N ARG A 20 2.76 -24.90 6.56
CA ARG A 20 3.64 -24.40 7.62
C ARG A 20 2.83 -23.68 8.70
N LEU A 21 1.86 -22.84 8.32
CA LEU A 21 1.02 -22.13 9.27
C LEU A 21 0.17 -23.08 10.12
N ARG A 22 -0.49 -24.08 9.51
CA ARG A 22 -1.29 -25.07 10.24
C ARG A 22 -0.50 -25.92 11.23
N ARG A 23 0.82 -26.08 11.03
CA ARG A 23 1.70 -26.74 12.01
C ARG A 23 2.15 -25.84 13.15
N LEU A 24 2.15 -24.52 12.93
CA LEU A 24 2.59 -23.52 13.90
C LEU A 24 1.44 -22.98 14.75
N LEU A 25 0.21 -23.08 14.25
CA LEU A 25 -0.99 -22.59 14.89
C LEU A 25 -1.79 -23.76 15.47
N ASP A 26 -2.35 -23.56 16.66
CA ASP A 26 -3.27 -24.52 17.29
C ASP A 26 -4.70 -24.47 16.70
N THR A 27 -4.91 -23.62 15.70
CA THR A 27 -6.21 -23.36 15.05
C THR A 27 -6.05 -23.24 13.55
N ASP A 28 -7.11 -23.50 12.79
CA ASP A 28 -7.11 -23.26 11.36
C ASP A 28 -6.92 -21.77 11.04
N PRO A 29 -5.99 -21.42 10.14
CA PRO A 29 -5.73 -20.04 9.77
C PRO A 29 -6.88 -19.48 8.92
N ALA A 30 -7.23 -18.22 9.19
CA ALA A 30 -8.00 -17.40 8.28
C ALA A 30 -7.08 -16.35 7.63
N TYR A 31 -7.32 -16.09 6.36
CA TYR A 31 -6.49 -15.23 5.53
C TYR A 31 -7.25 -13.98 5.11
N VAL A 32 -6.56 -12.85 5.07
CA VAL A 32 -6.99 -11.68 4.32
C VAL A 32 -6.04 -11.54 3.14
N VAL A 33 -6.60 -11.54 1.94
CA VAL A 33 -5.85 -11.43 0.69
C VAL A 33 -6.13 -10.08 0.07
N GLU A 34 -5.06 -9.38 -0.28
CA GLU A 34 -5.06 -8.03 -0.83
C GLU A 34 -4.19 -7.99 -2.08
N LEU A 35 -4.49 -7.05 -2.99
CA LEU A 35 -3.62 -6.80 -4.13
C LEU A 35 -2.33 -6.12 -3.66
N LYS A 36 -1.20 -6.62 -4.13
CA LYS A 36 0.11 -6.03 -3.90
C LYS A 36 0.29 -4.85 -4.86
N ILE A 37 0.10 -3.65 -4.33
CA ILE A 37 0.17 -2.40 -5.10
C ILE A 37 1.63 -2.14 -5.51
N ASP A 38 1.84 -1.80 -6.79
CA ASP A 38 3.17 -1.47 -7.31
C ASP A 38 3.42 0.03 -7.18
N GLY A 39 4.01 0.42 -6.05
CA GLY A 39 4.30 1.81 -5.71
C GLY A 39 5.52 1.98 -4.81
N LEU A 40 5.45 2.99 -3.94
CA LEU A 40 6.44 3.23 -2.90
C LEU A 40 5.81 3.00 -1.53
N ALA A 41 6.34 2.01 -0.80
CA ALA A 41 5.98 1.77 0.58
C ALA A 41 6.33 2.99 1.46
N VAL A 42 5.33 3.45 2.22
CA VAL A 42 5.42 4.59 3.13
C VAL A 42 4.89 4.23 4.51
N ALA A 43 5.43 4.89 5.53
CA ALA A 43 4.89 4.90 6.88
C ALA A 43 4.43 6.31 7.22
N VAL A 44 3.25 6.44 7.85
CA VAL A 44 2.67 7.69 8.29
C VAL A 44 2.32 7.61 9.76
N GLU A 45 2.60 8.68 10.50
CA GLU A 45 2.43 8.77 11.94
C GLU A 45 1.50 9.93 12.28
N TYR A 46 0.61 9.64 13.22
CA TYR A 46 -0.36 10.57 13.76
C TYR A 46 -0.16 10.66 15.27
N GLU A 47 -0.27 11.87 15.80
CA GLU A 47 -0.30 12.15 17.23
C GLU A 47 -1.58 12.93 17.53
N ASP A 48 -2.39 12.45 18.48
CA ASP A 48 -3.69 13.03 18.83
C ASP A 48 -4.57 13.31 17.60
N GLY A 49 -4.54 12.38 16.65
CA GLY A 49 -5.28 12.45 15.38
C GLY A 49 -4.70 13.40 14.34
N VAL A 50 -3.53 14.02 14.55
CA VAL A 50 -2.91 14.96 13.60
C VAL A 50 -1.74 14.30 12.90
N PHE A 51 -1.67 14.41 11.57
CA PHE A 51 -0.51 13.91 10.81
C PHE A 51 0.75 14.70 11.16
N VAL A 52 1.75 14.01 11.74
CA VAL A 52 2.99 14.63 12.21
C VAL A 52 4.19 14.27 11.35
N ARG A 53 4.29 13.03 10.86
CA ARG A 53 5.48 12.53 10.16
C ARG A 53 5.13 11.47 9.14
N GLY A 54 5.81 11.50 8.00
CA GLY A 54 5.76 10.41 7.04
C GLY A 54 7.10 10.14 6.39
N ALA A 55 7.41 8.87 6.18
CA ALA A 55 8.71 8.42 5.71
C ALA A 55 8.59 7.33 4.64
N THR A 56 9.60 7.24 3.77
CA THR A 56 9.77 6.09 2.88
C THR A 56 10.22 4.86 3.67
N ARG A 57 10.09 3.67 3.09
CA ARG A 57 10.64 2.44 3.69
C ARG A 57 12.17 2.47 3.86
N GLY A 58 12.89 3.06 2.91
CA GLY A 58 14.36 2.97 2.83
C GLY A 58 14.88 1.53 2.88
N ASP A 59 15.79 1.24 3.81
CA ASP A 59 16.35 -0.11 4.03
C ASP A 59 15.49 -0.99 4.97
N GLY A 60 14.31 -0.50 5.37
CA GLY A 60 13.42 -1.14 6.35
C GLY A 60 13.69 -0.76 7.81
N ARG A 61 14.76 -0.01 8.09
CA ARG A 61 15.07 0.57 9.41
C ARG A 61 15.14 2.09 9.34
N VAL A 62 15.82 2.63 8.33
CA VAL A 62 15.99 4.06 8.10
C VAL A 62 15.41 4.41 6.73
N GLY A 63 14.43 5.32 6.76
CA GLY A 63 13.79 5.89 5.59
C GLY A 63 14.12 7.37 5.41
N GLU A 64 13.61 7.95 4.33
CA GLU A 64 13.69 9.38 4.07
C GLU A 64 12.43 10.07 4.61
N ASP A 65 12.58 11.20 5.29
CA ASP A 65 11.45 12.04 5.65
C ASP A 65 10.86 12.69 4.40
N ILE A 66 9.60 12.35 4.11
CA ILE A 66 8.84 12.86 2.98
C ILE A 66 7.51 13.48 3.44
N THR A 67 7.48 13.96 4.69
CA THR A 67 6.27 14.50 5.34
C THR A 67 5.62 15.59 4.48
N ALA A 68 6.41 16.53 3.97
CA ALA A 68 5.90 17.62 3.14
C ALA A 68 5.25 17.14 1.84
N ASN A 69 5.82 16.11 1.21
CA ASN A 69 5.30 15.55 -0.04
C ASN A 69 4.05 14.70 0.21
N LEU A 70 4.03 13.93 1.29
CA LEU A 70 2.85 13.15 1.68
C LEU A 70 1.64 14.05 1.99
N ARG A 71 1.84 15.24 2.58
CA ARG A 71 0.76 16.23 2.80
C ARG A 71 0.03 16.63 1.51
N THR A 72 0.65 16.42 0.35
CA THR A 72 0.05 16.77 -0.94
C THR A 72 -0.84 15.68 -1.52
N ILE A 73 -0.80 14.46 -0.98
CA ILE A 73 -1.65 13.36 -1.40
C ILE A 73 -3.05 13.57 -0.84
N LYS A 74 -4.02 13.84 -1.72
CA LYS A 74 -5.42 14.12 -1.32
C LYS A 74 -6.08 12.98 -0.55
N ALA A 75 -5.71 11.72 -0.84
CA ALA A 75 -6.25 10.54 -0.17
C ALA A 75 -5.72 10.36 1.26
N MET A 76 -4.69 11.11 1.68
CA MET A 76 -4.13 11.03 3.02
C MET A 76 -4.84 12.04 3.94
N PRO A 77 -5.52 11.60 5.01
CA PRO A 77 -6.16 12.51 5.95
C PRO A 77 -5.09 13.31 6.72
N LEU A 78 -5.17 14.63 6.76
CA LEU A 78 -4.24 15.43 7.58
C LEU A 78 -4.64 15.46 9.07
N ARG A 79 -5.92 15.17 9.34
CA ARG A 79 -6.52 15.05 10.67
C ARG A 79 -7.53 13.91 10.64
N LEU A 80 -7.42 13.00 11.61
CA LEU A 80 -8.33 11.89 11.84
C LEU A 80 -9.57 12.38 12.61
N PRO A 81 -10.72 11.71 12.47
CA PRO A 81 -11.94 12.06 13.20
C PRO A 81 -11.84 11.80 14.71
N GLN A 82 -10.83 11.07 15.16
CA GLN A 82 -10.59 10.73 16.57
C GLN A 82 -9.16 11.13 16.97
N PRO A 83 -8.92 11.56 18.22
CA PRO A 83 -7.60 11.95 18.71
C PRO A 83 -6.78 10.71 19.08
N VAL A 84 -6.46 9.88 18.08
CA VAL A 84 -5.66 8.67 18.26
C VAL A 84 -4.24 8.87 17.76
N SER A 85 -3.28 8.29 18.48
CA SER A 85 -1.86 8.30 18.10
C SER A 85 -1.51 6.95 17.52
N ILE A 86 -1.24 6.90 16.20
CA ILE A 86 -1.06 5.66 15.46
C ILE A 86 0.02 5.79 14.39
N ARG A 87 0.58 4.63 14.01
CA ARG A 87 1.43 4.48 12.83
C ARG A 87 0.77 3.55 11.83
N VAL A 88 0.64 4.02 10.60
CA VAL A 88 0.01 3.30 9.51
C VAL A 88 1.01 3.15 8.37
N ARG A 89 1.02 2.00 7.71
CA ARG A 89 1.80 1.77 6.50
C ARG A 89 0.88 1.57 5.31
N GLY A 90 1.39 1.97 4.16
CA GLY A 90 0.67 1.88 2.90
C GLY A 90 1.59 1.95 1.71
N GLU A 91 0.99 1.93 0.53
CA GLU A 91 1.65 2.15 -0.74
C GLU A 91 1.19 3.48 -1.30
N ALA A 92 2.12 4.42 -1.48
CA ALA A 92 1.87 5.58 -2.28
C ALA A 92 2.17 5.25 -3.75
N PHE A 93 1.19 5.43 -4.63
CA PHE A 93 1.28 5.00 -6.02
C PHE A 93 0.79 6.09 -6.98
N MET A 94 1.13 5.93 -8.25
CA MET A 94 0.64 6.79 -9.31
C MET A 94 -0.45 6.05 -10.08
N PRO A 95 -1.70 6.56 -10.12
CA PRO A 95 -2.74 6.00 -10.97
C PRO A 95 -2.30 5.93 -12.44
N ARG A 96 -2.73 4.91 -13.19
CA ARG A 96 -2.32 4.69 -14.60
C ARG A 96 -2.52 5.93 -15.47
N GLN A 97 -3.69 6.55 -15.38
CA GLN A 97 -3.99 7.77 -16.11
C GLN A 97 -3.06 8.94 -15.75
N ALA A 98 -2.69 9.08 -14.47
CA ALA A 98 -1.76 10.11 -14.04
C ALA A 98 -0.34 9.84 -14.55
N PHE A 99 0.06 8.56 -14.61
CA PHE A 99 1.33 8.12 -15.17
C PHE A 99 1.43 8.38 -16.67
N GLU A 100 0.40 8.02 -17.43
CA GLU A 100 0.30 8.26 -18.87
C GLU A 100 0.37 9.77 -19.18
N ALA A 101 -0.45 10.58 -18.50
CA ALA A 101 -0.43 12.03 -18.66
C ALA A 101 0.94 12.63 -18.30
N LEU A 102 1.58 12.11 -17.26
CA LEU A 102 2.91 12.58 -16.88
C LEU A 102 3.95 12.26 -17.95
N ASN A 103 3.96 11.04 -18.47
CA ASN A 103 4.91 10.68 -19.53
C ASN A 103 4.65 11.46 -20.82
N GLN A 104 3.40 11.72 -21.17
CA GLN A 104 3.06 12.60 -22.30
C GLN A 104 3.66 14.00 -22.12
N THR A 105 3.45 14.63 -20.95
CA THR A 105 4.06 15.95 -20.66
C THR A 105 5.58 15.92 -20.72
N ARG A 106 6.21 14.82 -20.29
CA ARG A 106 7.68 14.67 -20.36
C ARG A 106 8.18 14.53 -21.78
N GLU A 107 7.47 13.78 -22.61
CA GLU A 107 7.77 13.62 -24.04
C GLU A 107 7.71 14.96 -24.76
N GLU A 108 6.65 15.73 -24.55
CA GLU A 108 6.47 17.09 -25.09
C GLU A 108 7.60 18.05 -24.67
N GLN A 109 8.20 17.80 -23.50
CA GLN A 109 9.32 18.58 -22.96
C GLN A 109 10.70 18.02 -23.33
N GLY A 110 10.78 16.94 -24.13
CA GLY A 110 12.03 16.28 -24.49
C GLY A 110 12.76 15.64 -23.30
N GLN A 111 12.04 15.30 -22.23
CA GLN A 111 12.58 14.66 -21.04
C GLN A 111 12.49 13.13 -21.14
N ALA A 112 13.41 12.43 -20.47
CA ALA A 112 13.36 10.98 -20.38
C ALA A 112 12.06 10.50 -19.70
N LEU A 113 11.37 9.55 -20.31
CA LEU A 113 10.13 8.97 -19.76
C LEU A 113 10.41 8.12 -18.52
N PHE A 114 9.41 8.02 -17.65
CA PHE A 114 9.45 7.03 -16.58
C PHE A 114 9.14 5.64 -17.14
N ALA A 115 9.95 4.66 -16.75
CA ALA A 115 9.79 3.27 -17.21
C ALA A 115 8.52 2.58 -16.70
N ASN A 116 8.07 2.92 -15.48
CA ASN A 116 6.87 2.35 -14.87
C ASN A 116 6.25 3.30 -13.82
N PRO A 117 4.97 3.08 -13.42
CA PRO A 117 4.29 3.90 -12.43
C PRO A 117 4.99 3.98 -11.08
N ARG A 118 5.63 2.88 -10.64
CA ARG A 118 6.39 2.85 -9.38
C ARG A 118 7.56 3.83 -9.37
N ASN A 119 8.35 3.87 -10.43
CA ASN A 119 9.47 4.80 -10.56
C ASN A 119 8.97 6.25 -10.62
N ALA A 120 7.85 6.49 -11.29
CA ALA A 120 7.22 7.81 -11.33
C ALA A 120 6.72 8.25 -9.95
N ALA A 121 6.07 7.36 -9.20
CA ALA A 121 5.62 7.61 -7.82
C ALA A 121 6.80 7.90 -6.89
N ALA A 122 7.84 7.05 -6.93
CA ALA A 122 9.03 7.21 -6.10
C ALA A 122 9.79 8.52 -6.40
N GLY A 123 9.98 8.85 -7.68
CA GLY A 123 10.60 10.11 -8.09
C GLY A 123 9.77 11.34 -7.70
N SER A 124 8.44 11.21 -7.69
CA SER A 124 7.51 12.28 -7.31
C SER A 124 7.54 12.56 -5.81
N LEU A 125 7.64 11.52 -4.97
CA LEU A 125 7.68 11.67 -3.50
C LEU A 125 9.02 12.13 -2.95
N ARG A 126 10.06 12.15 -3.79
CA ARG A 126 11.41 12.65 -3.43
C ARG A 126 11.70 14.03 -4.01
N GLN A 127 10.70 14.71 -4.56
CA GLN A 127 10.88 16.09 -5.02
C GLN A 127 11.16 17.01 -3.84
N LEU A 128 12.13 17.91 -4.00
CA LEU A 128 12.46 18.92 -2.97
C LEU A 128 11.34 19.95 -2.84
N ASP A 129 10.69 20.31 -3.95
CA ASP A 129 9.51 21.18 -3.95
C ASP A 129 8.22 20.32 -3.89
N PRO A 130 7.47 20.38 -2.77
CA PRO A 130 6.22 19.63 -2.64
C PRO A 130 5.15 20.05 -3.64
N LYS A 131 5.22 21.25 -4.24
CA LYS A 131 4.30 21.63 -5.33
C LYS A 131 4.48 20.75 -6.56
N ILE A 132 5.71 20.27 -6.80
CA ILE A 132 5.96 19.30 -7.86
C ILE A 132 5.32 17.97 -7.50
N ALA A 133 5.43 17.49 -6.25
CA ALA A 133 4.77 16.25 -5.82
C ALA A 133 3.23 16.36 -5.94
N ALA A 134 2.66 17.51 -5.55
CA ALA A 134 1.23 17.78 -5.62
C ALA A 134 0.67 17.68 -7.05
N SER A 135 1.43 18.12 -8.06
CA SER A 135 0.98 18.06 -9.46
C SER A 135 0.95 16.65 -10.04
N ARG A 136 1.58 15.67 -9.37
CA ARG A 136 1.73 14.28 -9.85
C ARG A 136 0.52 13.40 -9.55
N ARG A 137 -0.47 13.95 -8.83
CA ARG A 137 -1.75 13.28 -8.52
C ARG A 137 -1.55 11.86 -7.96
N LEU A 138 -0.60 11.73 -7.04
CA LEU A 138 -0.37 10.50 -6.32
C LEU A 138 -1.60 10.13 -5.48
N ASP A 139 -1.73 8.84 -5.22
CA ASP A 139 -2.79 8.25 -4.41
C ASP A 139 -2.15 7.31 -3.37
N LEU A 140 -2.93 6.88 -2.39
CA LEU A 140 -2.45 6.09 -1.26
C LEU A 140 -3.46 5.00 -0.93
N PHE A 141 -2.97 3.77 -0.78
CA PHE A 141 -3.70 2.71 -0.09
C PHE A 141 -2.95 2.35 1.20
N VAL A 142 -3.65 2.28 2.33
CA VAL A 142 -3.08 1.76 3.57
C VAL A 142 -3.45 0.29 3.74
N TYR A 143 -2.52 -0.48 4.30
CA TYR A 143 -2.67 -1.93 4.46
C TYR A 143 -2.02 -2.46 5.75
N THR A 144 -1.51 -1.61 6.64
CA THR A 144 -1.00 -2.07 7.94
C THR A 144 -1.19 -1.00 8.98
N LEU A 145 -1.75 -1.39 10.12
CA LEU A 145 -1.69 -0.63 11.36
C LEU A 145 -0.58 -1.23 12.22
N GLU A 146 0.41 -0.43 12.60
CA GLU A 146 1.37 -0.86 13.60
C GLU A 146 0.67 -0.97 14.95
N GLU A 147 1.08 -1.95 15.77
CA GLU A 147 0.50 -2.17 17.11
C GLU A 147 -1.03 -2.39 17.08
N ALA A 148 -1.55 -2.92 15.95
CA ALA A 148 -2.97 -3.12 15.67
C ALA A 148 -3.77 -3.86 16.75
N ARG A 149 -3.11 -4.61 17.65
CA ARG A 149 -3.77 -5.31 18.76
C ARG A 149 -4.53 -4.37 19.69
N GLU A 150 -4.18 -3.10 19.73
CA GLU A 150 -4.88 -2.07 20.51
C GLU A 150 -6.18 -1.59 19.85
N HIS A 151 -6.34 -1.84 18.54
CA HIS A 151 -7.42 -1.28 17.72
C HIS A 151 -8.19 -2.33 16.90
N GLY A 152 -7.84 -3.62 17.02
CA GLY A 152 -8.53 -4.72 16.36
C GLY A 152 -7.98 -6.08 16.78
N ARG A 153 -8.81 -7.13 16.68
CA ARG A 153 -8.38 -8.52 16.98
C ARG A 153 -7.91 -9.27 15.74
N SER A 154 -8.11 -8.72 14.55
CA SER A 154 -7.66 -9.27 13.27
C SER A 154 -7.27 -8.17 12.29
N HIS A 155 -6.48 -8.54 11.28
CA HIS A 155 -6.12 -7.66 10.18
C HIS A 155 -7.33 -7.04 9.47
N TRP A 156 -8.36 -7.86 9.23
CA TRP A 156 -9.62 -7.41 8.63
C TRP A 156 -10.26 -6.25 9.42
N GLN A 157 -10.36 -6.42 10.74
CA GLN A 157 -10.92 -5.39 11.63
C GLN A 157 -10.04 -4.14 11.69
N ALA A 158 -8.72 -4.28 11.63
CA ALA A 158 -7.82 -3.14 11.57
C ALA A 158 -8.04 -2.34 10.28
N MET A 159 -8.26 -3.00 9.14
CA MET A 159 -8.56 -2.34 7.87
C MET A 159 -9.92 -1.61 7.91
N ASP A 160 -10.97 -2.26 8.43
CA ASP A 160 -12.29 -1.63 8.61
C ASP A 160 -12.19 -0.40 9.53
N TRP A 161 -11.38 -0.47 10.59
CA TRP A 161 -11.15 0.65 11.50
C TRP A 161 -10.39 1.80 10.82
N LEU A 162 -9.34 1.51 10.05
CA LEU A 162 -8.63 2.52 9.28
C LEU A 162 -9.55 3.23 8.27
N GLU A 163 -10.44 2.50 7.59
CA GLU A 163 -11.45 3.11 6.74
C GLU A 163 -12.38 4.06 7.53
N SER A 164 -12.80 3.66 8.73
CA SER A 164 -13.62 4.52 9.61
C SER A 164 -12.92 5.81 10.05
N LEU A 165 -11.58 5.84 10.01
CA LEU A 165 -10.76 7.02 10.27
C LEU A 165 -10.52 7.89 9.02
N GLY A 166 -11.06 7.50 7.87
CA GLY A 166 -10.93 8.22 6.61
C GLY A 166 -9.71 7.84 5.78
N PHE A 167 -9.00 6.76 6.12
CA PHE A 167 -7.98 6.22 5.24
C PHE A 167 -8.63 5.47 4.08
N LYS A 168 -7.94 5.48 2.94
CA LYS A 168 -8.29 4.66 1.79
C LYS A 168 -7.63 3.29 1.94
N VAL A 169 -8.44 2.24 2.14
CA VAL A 169 -8.00 0.84 2.06
C VAL A 169 -8.44 0.26 0.72
N ASN A 170 -7.72 -0.74 0.20
CA ASN A 170 -8.09 -1.35 -1.06
C ASN A 170 -9.44 -2.09 -0.93
N PRO A 171 -10.46 -1.77 -1.75
CA PRO A 171 -11.79 -2.36 -1.63
C PRO A 171 -11.86 -3.81 -2.14
N LEU A 172 -10.79 -4.30 -2.80
CA LEU A 172 -10.70 -5.65 -3.33
C LEU A 172 -10.10 -6.64 -2.33
N ARG A 173 -9.86 -6.21 -1.08
CA ARG A 173 -9.48 -7.14 0.00
C ARG A 173 -10.57 -8.17 0.23
N ARG A 174 -10.18 -9.43 0.45
CA ARG A 174 -11.13 -10.52 0.70
C ARG A 174 -10.63 -11.44 1.80
N ARG A 175 -11.57 -12.07 2.51
CA ARG A 175 -11.29 -13.03 3.58
C ARG A 175 -11.51 -14.45 3.08
N PHE A 176 -10.61 -15.35 3.45
CA PHE A 176 -10.63 -16.76 3.05
C PHE A 176 -10.28 -17.65 4.23
N GLU A 177 -10.81 -18.87 4.23
CA GLU A 177 -10.51 -19.91 5.24
C GLU A 177 -9.84 -21.14 4.59
N ASP A 178 -9.69 -21.11 3.26
CA ASP A 178 -9.17 -22.21 2.46
C ASP A 178 -8.13 -21.70 1.46
N ILE A 179 -7.00 -22.40 1.41
CA ILE A 179 -5.88 -22.06 0.53
C ILE A 179 -6.21 -22.30 -0.95
N GLU A 180 -7.08 -23.27 -1.27
CA GLU A 180 -7.45 -23.52 -2.66
C GLU A 180 -8.33 -22.39 -3.21
N ALA A 181 -9.24 -21.85 -2.40
CA ALA A 181 -10.00 -20.66 -2.74
C ALA A 181 -9.10 -19.42 -2.98
N ILE A 182 -8.01 -19.28 -2.21
CA ILE A 182 -7.01 -18.21 -2.42
C ILE A 182 -6.26 -18.42 -3.74
N ILE A 183 -5.83 -19.64 -4.04
CA ILE A 183 -5.14 -19.97 -5.29
C ILE A 183 -6.04 -19.63 -6.49
N GLN A 184 -7.32 -20.01 -6.45
CA GLN A 184 -8.27 -19.65 -7.50
C GLN A 184 -8.46 -18.13 -7.61
N TYR A 185 -8.53 -17.44 -6.48
CA TYR A 185 -8.62 -15.98 -6.46
C TYR A 185 -7.42 -15.30 -7.12
N ILE A 186 -6.20 -15.80 -6.90
CA ILE A 186 -4.98 -15.29 -7.52
C ILE A 186 -5.00 -15.52 -9.04
N GLU A 187 -5.41 -16.71 -9.50
CA GLU A 187 -5.53 -17.02 -10.93
C GLU A 187 -6.55 -16.10 -11.63
N ASP A 188 -7.67 -15.81 -10.98
CA ASP A 188 -8.67 -14.86 -11.46
C ASP A 188 -8.10 -13.44 -11.68
N TRP A 189 -7.14 -13.02 -10.85
CA TRP A 189 -6.50 -11.71 -10.92
C TRP A 189 -5.38 -11.61 -11.94
N ARG A 190 -4.90 -12.75 -12.48
CA ARG A 190 -3.80 -12.81 -13.46
C ARG A 190 -3.97 -11.81 -14.60
N PHE A 191 -5.18 -11.70 -15.14
CA PHE A 191 -5.51 -10.80 -16.24
C PHE A 191 -6.32 -9.57 -15.79
N LYS A 192 -7.28 -9.74 -14.87
CA LYS A 192 -8.14 -8.64 -14.38
C LYS A 192 -7.34 -7.47 -13.81
N ARG A 193 -6.15 -7.72 -13.25
CA ARG A 193 -5.29 -6.67 -12.70
C ARG A 193 -4.82 -5.61 -13.71
N GLN A 194 -4.85 -5.94 -15.00
CA GLN A 194 -4.47 -5.02 -16.07
C GLN A 194 -5.52 -3.91 -16.29
N GLU A 195 -6.77 -4.19 -15.93
CA GLU A 195 -7.90 -3.26 -16.06
C GLU A 195 -8.00 -2.28 -14.87
N LEU A 196 -7.23 -2.52 -13.80
CA LEU A 196 -7.23 -1.67 -12.63
C LEU A 196 -6.64 -0.29 -12.94
N PRO A 197 -7.16 0.78 -12.33
CA PRO A 197 -6.64 2.14 -12.52
C PRO A 197 -5.28 2.38 -11.85
N TYR A 198 -4.67 1.34 -11.28
CA TYR A 198 -3.36 1.34 -10.62
C TYR A 198 -2.59 0.07 -10.97
N ALA A 199 -1.27 0.12 -10.80
CA ALA A 199 -0.39 -1.03 -11.02
C ALA A 199 -0.36 -1.94 -9.78
N THR A 200 -0.25 -3.25 -10.02
CA THR A 200 -0.07 -4.30 -9.01
C THR A 200 0.96 -5.29 -9.56
N ASP A 201 1.82 -5.79 -8.69
CA ASP A 201 2.83 -6.80 -9.01
C ASP A 201 2.52 -8.17 -8.41
N GLY A 202 1.44 -8.30 -7.64
CA GLY A 202 0.92 -9.53 -7.07
C GLY A 202 -0.44 -9.36 -6.42
#